data_AF-A0A7V0XG11-F1
#
_entry.id   AF-A0A7V0XG11-F1
#
_cell.length_a   1.000
_cell.length_b   1.000
_cell.length_c   1.000
_cell.angle_alpha   90.00
_cell.angle_beta   90.00
_cell.angle_gamma   90.00
#
_symmetry.space_group_name_H-M   'P 1'
#
loop_
_entity.id
_entity.type
_entity.pdbx_description
1 polymer ?
#
loop_
_entity_poly.entity_id
_entity_poly.type
_entity_poly.pdbx_seq_one_letter_code
_entity_poly.pdbx_strand_id
1 'polypeptide(L)'
;MMRRWLAISFFLLITTTLQADELIKLEIEKIIRDYSLANYYNAAKLSMNLYESEETQDSPYASVILFLHIKSIARLEQFESVIEKSRLFEQNFPHSRYLDDIYLELADQYFKRRLYPNAYLSALEALNYSDDTETEKSARELSRQIALHYLSAEEHLNNGYLLKGGEALILHQLFAAERWLAAGRKKLAEKALVDIRNSISKREDMEHFNRLLQILHKREKKQVKIALLLPLTGNFSQQGQALLEGIRYGLEKHRFSLKYELDLIVLDTESDAISAVKQAQNAVMIKDLIAIIGPLSSASAIAVAPVCTDHKIPMITPTATAPGLAGISEYIFQINSGISERGYNIG
;
A
#
# COMPACT_ATOMS: atom_id res chain seq x y z
N MET A 1 59.89 34.61 -33.96
CA MET A 1 58.66 35.06 -34.66
C MET A 1 57.45 34.15 -34.40
N MET A 2 57.60 32.80 -34.34
CA MET A 2 56.51 31.83 -34.10
C MET A 2 55.72 31.96 -32.77
N ARG A 3 56.35 32.37 -31.66
CA ARG A 3 55.69 32.47 -30.34
C ARG A 3 54.64 33.59 -30.22
N ARG A 4 54.73 34.66 -31.02
CA ARG A 4 53.76 35.77 -31.02
C ARG A 4 52.48 35.43 -31.80
N TRP A 5 52.58 34.62 -32.84
CA TRP A 5 51.43 34.17 -33.63
C TRP A 5 50.56 33.17 -32.87
N LEU A 6 51.16 32.27 -32.07
CA LEU A 6 50.43 31.34 -31.21
C LEU A 6 49.64 32.04 -30.09
N ALA A 7 50.18 33.11 -29.50
CA ALA A 7 49.48 33.87 -28.47
C ALA A 7 48.32 34.72 -29.04
N ILE A 8 48.51 35.30 -30.23
CA ILE A 8 47.46 36.06 -30.94
C ILE A 8 46.38 35.12 -31.46
N SER A 9 46.73 33.94 -31.99
CA SER A 9 45.74 32.94 -32.41
C SER A 9 44.96 32.38 -31.23
N PHE A 10 45.60 32.15 -30.08
CA PHE A 10 44.94 31.67 -28.87
C PHE A 10 44.01 32.74 -28.26
N PHE A 11 44.43 34.01 -28.25
CA PHE A 11 43.60 35.12 -27.79
C PHE A 11 42.43 35.40 -28.75
N LEU A 12 42.65 35.34 -30.07
CA LEU A 12 41.58 35.41 -31.07
C LEU A 12 40.61 34.25 -30.91
N LEU A 13 41.09 33.01 -30.75
CA LEU A 13 40.23 31.84 -30.49
C LEU A 13 39.37 32.06 -29.26
N ILE A 14 39.95 32.52 -28.14
CA ILE A 14 39.23 32.79 -26.88
C ILE A 14 38.17 33.88 -27.08
N THR A 15 38.49 34.96 -27.81
CA THR A 15 37.51 36.03 -28.08
C THR A 15 36.41 35.60 -29.03
N THR A 16 36.71 34.76 -30.04
CA THR A 16 35.71 34.21 -30.96
C THR A 16 34.82 33.18 -30.27
N THR A 17 35.36 32.36 -29.36
CA THR A 17 34.56 31.42 -28.57
C THR A 17 33.66 32.16 -27.58
N LEU A 18 34.14 33.22 -26.94
CA LEU A 18 33.32 34.06 -26.05
C LEU A 18 32.16 34.74 -26.80
N GLN A 19 32.41 35.22 -28.02
CA GLN A 19 31.39 35.89 -28.83
C GLN A 19 30.38 34.89 -29.42
N ALA A 20 30.82 33.67 -29.76
CA ALA A 20 29.93 32.58 -30.18
C ALA A 20 29.02 32.12 -29.04
N ASP A 21 29.54 31.99 -27.82
CA ASP A 21 28.75 31.61 -26.63
C ASP A 21 27.67 32.65 -26.30
N GLU A 22 27.95 33.95 -26.46
CA GLU A 22 26.94 35.00 -26.29
C GLU A 22 25.82 34.91 -27.33
N LEU A 23 26.17 34.59 -28.59
CA LEU A 23 25.17 34.42 -29.65
C LEU A 23 24.27 33.21 -29.40
N ILE A 24 24.85 32.08 -28.98
CA ILE A 24 24.10 30.86 -28.64
C ILE A 24 23.12 31.15 -27.48
N LYS A 25 23.56 31.88 -26.45
CA LYS A 25 22.67 32.29 -25.34
C LYS A 25 21.49 33.12 -25.82
N LEU A 26 21.73 34.09 -26.71
CA LEU A 26 20.66 34.94 -27.25
C LEU A 26 19.62 34.13 -28.03
N GLU A 27 20.05 33.16 -28.84
CA GLU A 27 19.12 32.27 -29.54
C GLU A 27 18.38 31.34 -28.56
N ILE A 28 19.02 30.87 -27.49
CA ILE A 28 18.35 30.11 -26.43
C ILE A 28 17.27 30.96 -25.74
N GLU A 29 17.56 32.22 -25.40
CA GLU A 29 16.57 33.13 -24.81
C GLU A 29 15.36 33.34 -25.73
N LYS A 30 15.61 33.42 -27.05
CA LYS A 30 14.54 33.52 -28.05
C LYS A 30 13.71 32.23 -28.13
N ILE A 31 14.33 31.06 -28.08
CA ILE A 31 13.63 29.76 -28.01
C ILE A 31 12.74 29.70 -26.75
N ILE A 32 13.29 30.07 -25.59
CA ILE A 32 12.56 30.09 -24.32
C ILE A 32 11.38 31.08 -24.39
N ARG A 33 11.61 32.26 -24.97
CA ARG A 33 10.57 33.27 -25.17
C ARG A 33 9.44 32.72 -26.04
N ASP A 34 9.75 32.13 -27.19
CA ASP A 34 8.72 31.55 -28.05
C ASP A 34 7.96 30.42 -27.36
N TYR A 35 8.66 29.54 -26.63
CA TYR A 35 8.02 28.50 -25.84
C TYR A 35 7.07 29.08 -24.79
N SER A 36 7.49 30.13 -24.06
CA SER A 36 6.68 30.81 -23.03
C SER A 36 5.43 31.49 -23.61
N LEU A 37 5.50 31.94 -24.86
CA LEU A 37 4.38 32.54 -25.59
C LEU A 37 3.51 31.51 -26.31
N ALA A 38 3.70 30.22 -26.04
CA ALA A 38 3.04 29.09 -26.69
C ALA A 38 3.27 28.98 -28.21
N ASN A 39 4.32 29.63 -28.73
CA ASN A 39 4.77 29.51 -30.12
C ASN A 39 5.64 28.24 -30.30
N TYR A 40 5.11 27.08 -29.92
CA TYR A 40 5.88 25.83 -29.82
C TYR A 40 6.48 25.37 -31.14
N TYR A 41 5.80 25.62 -32.27
CA TYR A 41 6.35 25.33 -33.60
C TYR A 41 7.62 26.13 -33.88
N ASN A 42 7.62 27.43 -33.56
CA ASN A 42 8.81 28.26 -33.79
C ASN A 42 9.94 27.87 -32.82
N ALA A 43 9.61 27.64 -31.56
CA ALA A 43 10.58 27.17 -30.56
C ALA A 43 11.22 25.83 -30.99
N ALA A 44 10.43 24.86 -31.46
CA ALA A 44 10.93 23.57 -31.96
C ALA A 44 11.84 23.74 -33.19
N LYS A 45 11.46 24.61 -34.14
CA LYS A 45 12.26 24.88 -35.34
C LYS A 45 13.58 25.56 -35.01
N LEU A 46 13.56 26.61 -34.18
CA LEU A 46 14.75 27.36 -33.79
C LEU A 46 15.72 26.49 -32.99
N SER A 47 15.21 25.72 -32.01
CA SER A 47 16.04 24.81 -31.23
C SER A 47 16.68 23.71 -32.07
N MET A 48 15.96 23.12 -33.03
CA MET A 48 16.54 22.10 -33.90
C MET A 48 17.62 22.68 -34.82
N ASN A 49 17.33 23.81 -35.47
CA ASN A 49 18.30 24.47 -36.34
C ASN A 49 19.57 24.86 -35.58
N LEU A 50 19.43 25.32 -34.33
CA LEU A 50 20.56 25.67 -33.49
C LEU A 50 21.33 24.43 -33.04
N TYR A 51 20.66 23.34 -32.67
CA TYR A 51 21.29 22.08 -32.28
C TYR A 51 22.09 21.42 -33.42
N GLU A 52 21.66 21.59 -34.66
CA GLU A 52 22.33 21.06 -35.85
C GLU A 52 23.42 21.99 -36.42
N SER A 53 23.60 23.19 -35.85
CA SER A 53 24.61 24.13 -36.35
C SER A 53 26.03 23.71 -35.96
N GLU A 54 27.02 24.07 -36.78
CA GLU A 54 28.44 23.80 -36.48
C GLU A 54 28.89 24.44 -35.16
N GLU A 55 28.23 25.51 -34.74
CA GLU A 55 28.55 26.27 -33.52
C GLU A 55 28.20 25.50 -32.24
N THR A 56 27.29 24.52 -32.32
CA THR A 56 26.81 23.77 -31.15
C THR A 56 27.42 22.38 -30.99
N GLN A 57 28.21 21.92 -31.97
CA GLN A 57 28.76 20.56 -32.02
C GLN A 57 29.60 20.19 -30.77
N ASP A 58 30.32 21.17 -30.21
CA ASP A 58 31.11 21.03 -28.97
C ASP A 58 30.65 22.00 -27.86
N SER A 59 29.48 22.61 -28.01
CA SER A 59 29.01 23.65 -27.09
C SER A 59 28.49 23.06 -25.78
N PRO A 60 28.80 23.67 -24.62
CA PRO A 60 28.19 23.28 -23.34
C PRO A 60 26.67 23.48 -23.31
N TYR A 61 26.11 24.22 -24.28
CA TYR A 61 24.68 24.46 -24.41
C TYR A 61 23.93 23.38 -25.22
N ALA A 62 24.62 22.45 -25.87
CA ALA A 62 24.00 21.45 -26.74
C ALA A 62 22.89 20.66 -26.04
N SER A 63 23.09 20.27 -24.77
CA SER A 63 22.07 19.54 -24.02
C SER A 63 20.84 20.42 -23.72
N VAL A 64 21.00 21.67 -23.29
CA VAL A 64 19.82 22.52 -23.01
C VAL A 64 19.03 22.84 -24.28
N ILE A 65 19.71 22.98 -25.42
CA ILE A 65 19.06 23.24 -26.71
C ILE A 65 18.21 22.02 -27.13
N LEU A 66 18.78 20.81 -27.09
CA LEU A 66 18.04 19.59 -27.42
C LEU A 66 16.89 19.34 -26.43
N PHE A 67 17.10 19.64 -25.14
CA PHE A 67 16.04 19.61 -24.14
C PHE A 67 14.87 20.54 -24.50
N LEU A 68 15.15 21.81 -24.84
CA LEU A 68 14.13 22.78 -25.25
C LEU A 68 13.41 22.34 -26.54
N HIS A 69 14.13 21.71 -27.46
CA HIS A 69 13.52 21.10 -28.64
C HIS A 69 12.50 20.03 -28.24
N ILE A 70 12.89 19.07 -27.40
CA ILE A 70 12.03 17.99 -26.91
C ILE A 70 10.78 18.54 -26.22
N LYS A 71 10.93 19.52 -25.31
CA LYS A 71 9.80 20.19 -24.66
C LYS A 71 8.85 20.82 -25.68
N SER A 72 9.39 21.46 -26.72
CA SER A 72 8.59 22.14 -27.75
C SER A 72 7.81 21.14 -28.60
N ILE A 73 8.43 20.07 -29.09
CA ILE A 73 7.74 19.05 -29.90
C ILE A 73 6.75 18.22 -29.07
N ALA A 74 6.98 18.09 -27.76
CA ALA A 74 6.06 17.44 -26.83
C ALA A 74 4.75 18.23 -26.66
N ARG A 75 4.81 19.57 -26.75
CA ARG A 75 3.63 20.46 -26.77
C ARG A 75 2.88 20.43 -28.11
N LEU A 76 3.55 20.02 -29.17
CA LEU A 76 2.96 19.81 -30.50
C LEU A 76 2.41 18.39 -30.70
N GLU A 77 2.42 17.56 -29.65
CA GLU A 77 1.96 16.16 -29.68
C GLU A 77 2.70 15.27 -30.69
N GLN A 78 3.93 15.64 -31.07
CA GLN A 78 4.80 14.89 -31.98
C GLN A 78 5.49 13.72 -31.26
N PHE A 79 4.69 12.76 -30.81
CA PHE A 79 5.11 11.67 -29.91
C PHE A 79 6.30 10.85 -30.40
N GLU A 80 6.30 10.42 -31.66
CA GLU A 80 7.42 9.62 -32.21
C GLU A 80 8.72 10.42 -32.19
N SER A 81 8.64 11.70 -32.56
CA SER A 81 9.79 12.61 -32.50
C SER A 81 10.26 12.84 -31.07
N VAL A 82 9.35 12.94 -30.09
CA VAL A 82 9.73 13.02 -28.67
C VAL A 82 10.54 11.78 -28.27
N ILE A 83 10.07 10.57 -28.58
CA ILE A 83 10.78 9.34 -28.24
C ILE A 83 12.15 9.29 -28.91
N GLU A 84 12.22 9.59 -30.21
CA GLU A 84 13.46 9.59 -30.97
C GLU A 84 14.48 10.58 -30.37
N LYS A 85 14.06 11.82 -30.13
CA LYS A 85 14.95 12.88 -29.62
C LYS A 85 15.32 12.65 -28.16
N SER A 86 14.43 12.10 -27.33
CA SER A 86 14.78 11.72 -25.95
C SER A 86 15.81 10.58 -25.90
N ARG A 87 15.73 9.59 -26.79
CA ARG A 87 16.77 8.54 -26.90
C ARG A 87 18.11 9.12 -27.36
N LEU A 88 18.07 10.02 -28.34
CA LEU A 88 19.27 10.75 -28.78
C LEU A 88 19.89 11.54 -27.62
N PHE A 89 19.05 12.20 -26.82
CA PHE A 89 19.47 12.94 -25.65
C PHE A 89 20.16 12.02 -24.62
N GLU A 90 19.54 10.89 -24.26
CA GLU A 90 20.12 9.93 -23.31
C GLU A 90 21.48 9.43 -23.78
N GLN A 91 21.63 9.12 -25.07
CA GLN A 91 22.88 8.62 -25.64
C GLN A 91 24.00 9.65 -25.63
N ASN A 92 23.70 10.90 -25.99
CA ASN A 92 24.69 11.94 -26.14
C ASN A 92 24.98 12.69 -24.83
N PHE A 93 24.01 12.74 -23.93
CA PHE A 93 24.07 13.55 -22.69
C PHE A 93 23.61 12.77 -21.44
N PRO A 94 24.16 11.58 -21.14
CA PRO A 94 23.71 10.71 -20.05
C PRO A 94 23.93 11.29 -18.64
N HIS A 95 24.72 12.36 -18.51
CA HIS A 95 25.00 13.06 -17.26
C HIS A 95 24.41 14.48 -17.23
N SER A 96 23.53 14.80 -18.17
CA SER A 96 22.90 16.11 -18.20
C SER A 96 21.91 16.28 -17.06
N ARG A 97 21.91 17.47 -16.45
CA ARG A 97 20.97 17.89 -15.42
C ARG A 97 19.49 18.02 -15.87
N TYR A 98 19.21 17.73 -17.15
CA TYR A 98 17.87 17.78 -17.74
C TYR A 98 17.34 16.37 -18.05
N LEU A 99 18.12 15.32 -17.79
CA LEU A 99 17.77 13.96 -18.20
C LEU A 99 16.55 13.42 -17.43
N ASP A 100 16.44 13.77 -16.15
CA ASP A 100 15.27 13.54 -15.31
C ASP A 100 13.99 14.19 -15.87
N ASP A 101 14.06 15.47 -16.26
CA ASP A 101 12.97 16.18 -16.93
C ASP A 101 12.56 15.51 -18.26
N ILE A 102 13.53 14.99 -19.02
CA ILE A 102 13.28 14.25 -20.26
C ILE A 102 12.49 12.97 -19.98
N TYR A 103 12.86 12.24 -18.93
CA TYR A 103 12.14 11.04 -18.52
C TYR A 103 10.73 11.34 -18.00
N LEU A 104 10.54 12.45 -17.27
CA LEU A 104 9.22 12.91 -16.88
C LEU A 104 8.36 13.29 -18.08
N GLU A 105 8.92 14.01 -19.07
CA GLU A 105 8.19 14.33 -20.28
C GLU A 105 7.80 13.05 -21.05
N LEU A 106 8.72 12.08 -21.16
CA LEU A 106 8.38 10.76 -21.73
C LEU A 106 7.25 10.07 -20.97
N ALA A 107 7.29 10.09 -19.64
CA ALA A 107 6.25 9.50 -18.81
C ALA A 107 4.88 10.12 -19.11
N ASP A 108 4.81 11.45 -19.18
CA ASP A 108 3.59 12.19 -19.53
C ASP A 108 3.09 11.84 -20.94
N GLN A 109 4.00 11.77 -21.91
CA GLN A 109 3.65 11.45 -23.29
C GLN A 109 3.11 10.02 -23.43
N TYR A 110 3.74 9.04 -22.77
CA TYR A 110 3.23 7.67 -22.72
C TYR A 110 1.89 7.59 -21.99
N PHE A 111 1.73 8.33 -20.90
CA PHE A 111 0.50 8.35 -20.11
C PHE A 111 -0.69 8.87 -20.93
N LYS A 112 -0.52 9.97 -21.65
CA LYS A 112 -1.55 10.53 -22.55
C LYS A 112 -2.02 9.53 -23.60
N ARG A 113 -1.14 8.62 -24.03
CA ARG A 113 -1.44 7.55 -24.99
C ARG A 113 -1.89 6.24 -24.36
N ARG A 114 -2.10 6.22 -23.04
CA ARG A 114 -2.51 5.04 -22.26
C ARG A 114 -1.49 3.89 -22.31
N LEU A 115 -0.24 4.19 -22.60
CA LEU A 115 0.88 3.25 -22.56
C LEU A 115 1.44 3.20 -21.13
N TYR A 116 0.62 2.73 -20.19
CA TYR A 116 0.89 2.85 -18.76
C TYR A 116 2.20 2.17 -18.30
N PRO A 117 2.59 0.97 -18.81
CA PRO A 117 3.87 0.38 -18.42
C PRO A 117 5.07 1.25 -18.81
N ASN A 118 5.07 1.81 -20.02
CA ASN A 118 6.13 2.71 -20.48
C ASN A 118 6.14 4.01 -19.66
N ALA A 119 4.97 4.59 -19.42
CA ALA A 119 4.83 5.79 -18.61
C ALA A 119 5.40 5.59 -17.20
N TYR A 120 5.06 4.45 -16.59
CA TYR A 120 5.54 4.07 -15.27
C TYR A 120 7.06 3.91 -15.22
N LEU A 121 7.64 3.17 -16.17
CA LEU A 121 9.08 2.95 -16.24
C LEU A 121 9.84 4.26 -16.46
N SER A 122 9.36 5.13 -17.36
CA SER A 122 9.95 6.46 -17.57
C SER A 122 9.88 7.32 -16.31
N ALA A 123 8.75 7.32 -15.60
CA ALA A 123 8.62 8.08 -14.35
C ALA A 123 9.57 7.57 -13.26
N LEU A 124 9.76 6.25 -13.15
CA LEU A 124 10.74 5.67 -12.22
C LEU A 124 12.17 5.99 -12.63
N GLU A 125 12.48 5.98 -13.93
CA GLU A 125 13.83 6.26 -14.42
C GLU A 125 14.25 7.70 -14.13
N ALA A 126 13.32 8.66 -14.18
CA ALA A 126 13.58 10.05 -13.77
C ALA A 126 14.17 10.16 -12.35
N LEU A 127 13.77 9.27 -11.44
CA LEU A 127 14.24 9.25 -10.04
C LEU A 127 15.70 8.80 -9.91
N ASN A 128 16.25 8.10 -10.90
CA ASN A 128 17.65 7.69 -10.87
C ASN A 128 18.61 8.85 -11.19
N TYR A 129 18.11 9.94 -11.77
CA TYR A 129 18.91 11.06 -12.27
C TYR A 129 18.58 12.40 -11.60
N SER A 130 17.49 12.49 -10.83
CA SER A 130 17.00 13.74 -10.27
C SER A 130 17.75 14.16 -9.00
N ASP A 131 18.48 15.27 -9.08
CA ASP A 131 18.95 16.02 -7.91
C ASP A 131 17.95 17.12 -7.48
N ASP A 132 16.92 17.37 -8.30
CA ASP A 132 15.90 18.37 -8.06
C ASP A 132 14.71 17.82 -7.26
N THR A 133 14.35 18.52 -6.17
CA THR A 133 13.31 18.04 -5.25
C THR A 133 11.89 18.06 -5.83
N GLU A 134 11.60 18.98 -6.77
CA GLU A 134 10.27 19.12 -7.37
C GLU A 134 10.03 18.05 -8.44
N THR A 135 11.05 17.80 -9.25
CA THR A 135 11.11 16.75 -10.27
C THR A 135 11.00 15.38 -9.62
N GLU A 136 11.78 15.12 -8.57
CA GLU A 136 11.71 13.86 -7.80
C GLU A 136 10.29 13.63 -7.25
N LYS A 137 9.69 14.66 -6.64
CA LYS A 137 8.33 14.58 -6.10
C LYS A 137 7.30 14.30 -7.18
N SER A 138 7.42 14.94 -8.34
CA SER A 138 6.51 14.76 -9.47
C SER A 138 6.62 13.33 -10.04
N ALA A 139 7.83 12.82 -10.21
CA ALA A 139 8.11 11.47 -10.66
C ALA A 139 7.60 10.40 -9.68
N ARG A 140 7.80 10.60 -8.37
CA ARG A 140 7.27 9.73 -7.30
C ARG A 140 5.74 9.68 -7.34
N GLU A 141 5.09 10.83 -7.43
CA GLU A 141 3.63 10.89 -7.45
C GLU A 141 3.04 10.26 -8.71
N LEU A 142 3.58 10.59 -9.89
CA LEU A 142 3.12 10.03 -11.17
C LEU A 142 3.31 8.51 -11.21
N SER A 143 4.50 8.02 -10.85
CA SER A 143 4.79 6.58 -10.83
C SER A 143 3.87 5.84 -9.85
N ARG A 144 3.59 6.40 -8.67
CA ARG A 144 2.62 5.85 -7.72
C ARG A 144 1.22 5.79 -8.30
N GLN A 145 0.72 6.87 -8.88
CA GLN A 145 -0.61 6.92 -9.46
C GLN A 145 -0.77 5.86 -10.56
N ILE A 146 0.20 5.76 -11.46
CA ILE A 146 0.20 4.77 -12.53
C ILE A 146 0.21 3.34 -11.95
N ALA A 147 1.11 3.08 -10.99
CA ALA A 147 1.24 1.77 -10.35
C ALA A 147 -0.05 1.28 -9.68
N LEU A 148 -0.76 2.16 -8.97
CA LEU A 148 -1.90 1.75 -8.14
C LEU A 148 -3.22 1.73 -8.91
N HIS A 149 -3.39 2.61 -9.90
CA HIS A 149 -4.67 2.81 -10.59
C HIS A 149 -4.72 2.24 -12.00
N TYR A 150 -3.58 2.15 -12.68
CA TYR A 150 -3.54 1.80 -14.10
C TYR A 150 -2.85 0.47 -14.38
N LEU A 151 -1.92 0.04 -13.51
CA LEU A 151 -1.26 -1.25 -13.66
C LEU A 151 -1.98 -2.39 -12.93
N SER A 152 -2.03 -3.54 -13.60
CA SER A 152 -2.44 -4.83 -13.05
C SER A 152 -1.33 -5.45 -12.20
N ALA A 153 -1.70 -6.42 -11.36
CA ALA A 153 -0.74 -7.19 -10.57
C ALA A 153 0.28 -7.96 -11.42
N GLU A 154 -0.05 -8.28 -12.68
CA GLU A 154 0.83 -9.02 -13.60
C GLU A 154 1.80 -8.08 -14.33
N GLU A 155 1.35 -6.89 -14.72
CA GLU A 155 2.25 -5.88 -15.29
C GLU A 155 3.35 -5.46 -14.31
N HIS A 156 3.04 -5.42 -13.01
CA HIS A 156 4.05 -5.22 -11.97
C HIS A 156 5.14 -6.29 -11.96
N LEU A 157 4.81 -7.57 -12.22
CA LEU A 157 5.82 -8.63 -12.30
C LEU A 157 6.79 -8.42 -13.47
N ASN A 158 6.27 -7.97 -14.61
CA ASN A 158 7.07 -7.80 -15.82
C ASN A 158 8.01 -6.59 -15.73
N ASN A 159 7.54 -5.50 -15.10
CA ASN A 159 8.29 -4.25 -15.02
C ASN A 159 9.52 -4.34 -14.09
N GLY A 160 9.46 -5.17 -13.04
CA GLY A 160 10.57 -5.31 -12.09
C GLY A 160 11.88 -5.80 -12.71
N TYR A 161 11.81 -6.58 -13.79
CA TYR A 161 13.00 -7.08 -14.50
C TYR A 161 13.71 -6.01 -15.35
N LEU A 162 13.06 -4.88 -15.61
CA LEU A 162 13.56 -3.82 -16.49
C LEU A 162 14.31 -2.72 -15.74
N LEU A 163 14.23 -2.69 -14.41
CA LEU A 163 14.83 -1.64 -13.58
C LEU A 163 16.28 -1.99 -13.23
N LYS A 164 17.18 -1.00 -13.37
CA LYS A 164 18.63 -1.16 -13.12
C LYS A 164 19.02 -1.21 -11.63
N GLY A 165 18.06 -1.12 -10.71
CA GLY A 165 18.29 -1.08 -9.26
C GLY A 165 18.02 0.29 -8.64
N GLY A 166 18.67 0.58 -7.52
CA GLY A 166 18.60 1.89 -6.86
C GLY A 166 17.21 2.25 -6.31
N GLU A 167 16.94 3.55 -6.29
CA GLU A 167 15.69 4.11 -5.76
C GLU A 167 14.46 3.68 -6.58
N ALA A 168 14.58 3.65 -7.91
CA ALA A 168 13.53 3.19 -8.81
C ALA A 168 13.06 1.77 -8.46
N LEU A 169 13.99 0.84 -8.19
CA LEU A 169 13.66 -0.52 -7.81
C LEU A 169 12.96 -0.58 -6.44
N ILE A 170 13.41 0.20 -5.47
CA ILE A 170 12.80 0.24 -4.13
C ILE A 170 11.34 0.67 -4.23
N LEU A 171 11.08 1.77 -4.92
CA LEU A 171 9.73 2.29 -5.11
C LEU A 171 8.86 1.31 -5.90
N HIS A 172 9.42 0.69 -6.94
CA HIS A 172 8.72 -0.35 -7.67
C HIS A 172 8.25 -1.48 -6.77
N GLN A 173 9.15 -2.02 -5.93
CA GLN A 173 8.83 -3.13 -5.02
C GLN A 173 7.80 -2.71 -3.97
N LEU A 174 7.84 -1.47 -3.46
CA LEU A 174 6.82 -0.95 -2.55
C LEU A 174 5.45 -0.86 -3.22
N PHE A 175 5.36 -0.26 -4.40
CA PHE A 175 4.09 -0.13 -5.12
C PHE A 175 3.55 -1.48 -5.60
N ALA A 176 4.43 -2.37 -6.06
CA ALA A 176 4.07 -3.73 -6.43
C ALA A 176 3.55 -4.52 -5.22
N ALA A 177 4.20 -4.42 -4.06
CA ALA A 177 3.74 -5.05 -2.82
C ALA A 177 2.36 -4.52 -2.39
N GLU A 178 2.14 -3.19 -2.44
CA GLU A 178 0.83 -2.58 -2.18
C GLU A 178 -0.25 -3.15 -3.12
N ARG A 179 0.04 -3.22 -4.42
CA ARG A 179 -0.87 -3.77 -5.42
C ARG A 179 -1.15 -5.25 -5.23
N TRP A 180 -0.13 -6.05 -4.89
CA TRP A 180 -0.27 -7.48 -4.65
C TRP A 180 -1.02 -7.79 -3.36
N LEU A 181 -0.83 -7.00 -2.30
CA LEU A 181 -1.63 -7.10 -1.08
C LEU A 181 -3.11 -6.83 -1.37
N ALA A 182 -3.41 -5.78 -2.13
CA ALA A 182 -4.78 -5.47 -2.55
C ALA A 182 -5.41 -6.59 -3.40
N ALA A 183 -4.60 -7.29 -4.21
CA ALA A 183 -5.02 -8.44 -5.00
C ALA A 183 -5.02 -9.78 -4.24
N GLY A 184 -4.73 -9.79 -2.93
CA GLY A 184 -4.64 -11.01 -2.12
C GLY A 184 -3.41 -11.89 -2.39
N ARG A 185 -2.48 -11.46 -3.23
CA ARG A 185 -1.25 -12.18 -3.62
C ARG A 185 -0.14 -12.01 -2.57
N LYS A 186 -0.42 -12.40 -1.32
CA LYS A 186 0.45 -12.16 -0.14
C LYS A 186 1.90 -12.65 -0.31
N LYS A 187 2.11 -13.83 -0.92
CA LYS A 187 3.46 -14.39 -1.13
C LYS A 187 4.34 -13.51 -2.04
N LEU A 188 3.76 -12.89 -3.07
CA LEU A 188 4.49 -12.00 -3.96
C LEU A 188 4.84 -10.70 -3.24
N ALA A 189 3.89 -10.14 -2.49
CA ALA A 189 4.13 -8.95 -1.67
C ALA A 189 5.21 -9.19 -0.61
N GLU A 190 5.18 -10.34 0.07
CA GLU A 190 6.21 -10.72 1.03
C GLU A 190 7.59 -10.79 0.37
N LYS A 191 7.70 -11.43 -0.80
CA LYS A 191 8.96 -11.51 -1.54
C LYS A 191 9.48 -10.12 -1.90
N ALA A 192 8.66 -9.24 -2.48
CA ALA A 192 9.03 -7.86 -2.81
C ALA A 192 9.62 -7.11 -1.62
N LEU A 193 8.94 -7.18 -0.47
CA LEU A 193 9.36 -6.49 0.74
C LEU A 193 10.68 -7.08 1.30
N VAL A 194 10.84 -8.40 1.26
CA VAL A 194 12.09 -9.05 1.68
C VAL A 194 13.27 -8.59 0.81
N ASP A 195 13.08 -8.52 -0.51
CA ASP A 195 14.13 -8.19 -1.47
C ASP A 195 14.72 -6.78 -1.23
N ILE A 196 13.92 -5.84 -0.72
CA ILE A 196 14.36 -4.43 -0.50
C ILE A 196 14.70 -4.09 0.95
N ARG A 197 14.40 -4.96 1.92
CA ARG A 197 14.44 -4.63 3.37
C ARG A 197 15.73 -3.93 3.83
N ASN A 198 16.88 -4.34 3.29
CA ASN A 198 18.19 -3.83 3.69
C ASN A 198 18.71 -2.69 2.79
N SER A 199 17.94 -2.30 1.78
CA SER A 199 18.34 -1.31 0.77
C SER A 199 17.61 0.03 0.92
N ILE A 200 16.55 0.09 1.73
CA ILE A 200 15.77 1.32 1.92
C ILE A 200 16.54 2.31 2.79
N SER A 201 16.84 3.48 2.24
CA SER A 201 17.54 4.57 2.93
C SER A 201 16.61 5.74 3.30
N LYS A 202 15.63 6.06 2.44
CA LYS A 202 14.71 7.18 2.64
C LYS A 202 13.67 6.86 3.71
N ARG A 203 13.43 7.83 4.60
CA ARG A 203 12.50 7.68 5.74
C ARG A 203 11.07 7.41 5.29
N GLU A 204 10.58 8.14 4.28
CA GLU A 204 9.23 7.98 3.74
C GLU A 204 8.99 6.58 3.15
N ASP A 205 10.00 6.02 2.49
CA ASP A 205 9.95 4.67 1.92
C ASP A 205 9.97 3.62 3.03
N MET A 206 10.73 3.85 4.11
CA MET A 206 10.68 3.00 5.32
C MET A 206 9.32 3.05 6.02
N GLU A 207 8.70 4.23 6.11
CA GLU A 207 7.35 4.37 6.65
C GLU A 207 6.34 3.61 5.79
N HIS A 208 6.44 3.70 4.46
CA HIS A 208 5.62 2.92 3.54
C HIS A 208 5.83 1.42 3.73
N PHE A 209 7.08 0.97 3.72
CA PHE A 209 7.48 -0.42 3.96
C PHE A 209 6.86 -0.99 5.24
N ASN A 210 6.98 -0.26 6.36
CA ASN A 210 6.46 -0.69 7.66
C ASN A 210 4.93 -0.80 7.66
N ARG A 211 4.21 0.11 6.98
CA ARG A 211 2.75 -0.01 6.81
C ARG A 211 2.38 -1.27 6.04
N LEU A 212 3.09 -1.58 4.96
CA LEU A 212 2.83 -2.78 4.14
C LEU A 212 3.13 -4.06 4.93
N LEU A 213 4.20 -4.10 5.73
CA LEU A 213 4.47 -5.22 6.65
C LEU A 213 3.36 -5.40 7.68
N GLN A 214 2.81 -4.32 8.22
CA GLN A 214 1.69 -4.39 9.15
C GLN A 214 0.46 -5.01 8.48
N ILE A 215 0.16 -4.64 7.23
CA ILE A 215 -0.94 -5.22 6.44
C ILE A 215 -0.69 -6.69 6.15
N LEU A 216 0.52 -7.04 5.70
CA LEU A 216 0.92 -8.41 5.38
C LEU A 216 0.76 -9.35 6.59
N HIS A 217 1.19 -8.88 7.78
CA HIS A 217 1.10 -9.63 9.03
C HIS A 217 -0.25 -9.52 9.74
N LYS A 218 -1.17 -8.67 9.25
CA LYS A 218 -2.52 -8.58 9.79
C LYS A 218 -3.24 -9.90 9.50
N ARG A 219 -3.32 -10.76 10.52
CA ARG A 219 -4.10 -12.00 10.46
C ARG A 219 -5.57 -11.63 10.31
N GLU A 220 -6.22 -12.16 9.27
CA GLU A 220 -7.68 -12.27 9.26
C GLU A 220 -8.06 -13.15 10.46
N LYS A 221 -8.66 -12.55 11.49
CA LYS A 221 -9.11 -13.30 12.66
C LYS A 221 -10.27 -14.18 12.20
N LYS A 222 -10.15 -15.50 12.39
CA LYS A 222 -11.27 -16.42 12.13
C LYS A 222 -12.44 -16.01 13.04
N GLN A 223 -13.64 -15.89 12.48
CA GLN A 223 -14.84 -15.56 13.24
C GLN A 223 -15.31 -16.78 14.04
N VAL A 224 -15.69 -16.58 15.30
CA VAL A 224 -16.26 -17.60 16.19
C VAL A 224 -17.45 -17.01 16.94
N LYS A 225 -18.42 -17.85 17.31
CA LYS A 225 -19.65 -17.42 17.97
C LYS A 225 -19.79 -18.02 19.36
N ILE A 226 -20.32 -17.24 20.29
CA ILE A 226 -20.73 -17.70 21.62
C ILE A 226 -22.20 -17.35 21.81
N ALA A 227 -23.00 -18.34 22.22
CA ALA A 227 -24.41 -18.12 22.53
C ALA A 227 -24.57 -17.82 24.02
N LEU A 228 -25.36 -16.80 24.34
CA LEU A 228 -25.68 -16.38 25.70
C LEU A 228 -27.14 -16.75 25.97
N LEU A 229 -27.35 -17.78 26.80
CA LEU A 229 -28.68 -18.18 27.27
C LEU A 229 -28.96 -17.45 28.59
N LEU A 230 -29.59 -16.28 28.49
CA LEU A 230 -29.82 -15.38 29.61
C LEU A 230 -31.33 -15.17 29.81
N PRO A 231 -31.83 -15.12 31.06
CA PRO A 231 -33.19 -14.68 31.32
C PRO A 231 -33.25 -13.16 31.14
N LEU A 232 -33.60 -12.68 29.94
CA LEU A 232 -33.72 -11.24 29.67
C LEU A 232 -35.14 -10.74 29.94
N THR A 233 -36.10 -11.66 29.97
CA THR A 233 -37.45 -11.46 30.48
C THR A 233 -37.78 -12.44 31.63
N GLY A 234 -38.91 -12.21 32.31
CA GLY A 234 -39.35 -13.02 33.44
C GLY A 234 -38.68 -12.65 34.78
N ASN A 235 -38.76 -13.57 35.75
CA ASN A 235 -38.40 -13.35 37.16
C ASN A 235 -36.92 -13.00 37.39
N PHE A 236 -36.02 -13.43 36.51
CA PHE A 236 -34.58 -13.17 36.61
C PHE A 236 -34.06 -12.16 35.57
N SER A 237 -34.97 -11.38 34.95
CA SER A 237 -34.63 -10.39 33.92
C SER A 237 -33.54 -9.40 34.33
N GLN A 238 -33.60 -8.89 35.57
CA GLN A 238 -32.61 -7.94 36.08
C GLN A 238 -31.20 -8.57 36.14
N GLN A 239 -31.08 -9.81 36.59
CA GLN A 239 -29.80 -10.52 36.67
C GLN A 239 -29.27 -10.88 35.28
N GLY A 240 -30.15 -11.29 34.37
CA GLY A 240 -29.77 -11.58 32.98
C GLY A 240 -29.24 -10.34 32.25
N GLN A 241 -29.89 -9.18 32.40
CA GLN A 241 -29.41 -7.92 31.82
C GLN A 241 -28.06 -7.48 32.40
N ALA A 242 -27.91 -7.52 33.73
CA ALA A 242 -26.65 -7.17 34.37
C ALA A 242 -25.48 -8.06 33.89
N LEU A 243 -25.73 -9.36 33.70
CA LEU A 243 -24.70 -10.27 33.17
C LEU A 243 -24.40 -9.99 31.69
N LEU A 244 -25.41 -9.70 30.87
CA LEU A 244 -25.20 -9.34 29.46
C LEU A 244 -24.31 -8.10 29.32
N GLU A 245 -24.56 -7.07 30.12
CA GLU A 245 -23.74 -5.86 30.16
C GLU A 245 -22.30 -6.16 30.59
N GLY A 246 -22.12 -6.97 31.64
CA GLY A 246 -20.78 -7.39 32.09
C GLY A 246 -20.00 -8.15 31.03
N ILE A 247 -20.63 -9.07 30.30
CA ILE A 247 -20.01 -9.82 29.20
C ILE A 247 -19.61 -8.88 28.07
N ARG A 248 -20.50 -7.95 27.67
CA ARG A 248 -20.21 -6.96 26.61
C ARG A 248 -19.04 -6.06 26.99
N TYR A 249 -19.03 -5.55 28.22
CA TYR A 249 -17.95 -4.72 28.73
C TYR A 249 -16.60 -5.46 28.74
N GLY A 250 -16.60 -6.72 29.20
CA GLY A 250 -15.41 -7.56 29.18
C GLY A 250 -14.90 -7.81 27.75
N LEU A 251 -15.80 -8.10 26.81
CA LEU A 251 -15.44 -8.30 25.40
C LEU A 251 -14.85 -7.02 24.78
N GLU A 252 -15.45 -5.86 25.03
CA GLU A 252 -14.96 -4.58 24.51
C GLU A 252 -13.52 -4.30 24.96
N LYS A 253 -13.24 -4.50 26.26
CA LYS A 253 -11.91 -4.28 26.85
C LYS A 253 -10.82 -5.18 26.24
N HIS A 254 -11.18 -6.38 25.79
CA HIS A 254 -10.23 -7.37 25.28
C HIS A 254 -10.32 -7.62 23.77
N ARG A 255 -11.22 -6.95 23.05
CA ARG A 255 -11.50 -7.20 21.62
C ARG A 255 -10.24 -7.20 20.75
N PHE A 256 -9.31 -6.28 21.03
CA PHE A 256 -8.08 -6.14 20.24
C PHE A 256 -7.04 -7.23 20.54
N SER A 257 -7.03 -7.81 21.74
CA SER A 257 -6.06 -8.86 22.14
C SER A 257 -6.52 -10.28 21.81
N LEU A 258 -7.79 -10.49 21.45
CA LEU A 258 -8.29 -11.82 21.08
C LEU A 258 -7.70 -12.32 19.76
N LYS A 259 -7.37 -13.62 19.69
CA LYS A 259 -6.90 -14.29 18.46
C LYS A 259 -8.01 -14.45 17.42
N TYR A 260 -9.26 -14.51 17.85
CA TYR A 260 -10.46 -14.70 17.04
C TYR A 260 -11.33 -13.44 17.05
N GLU A 261 -12.16 -13.27 16.02
CA GLU A 261 -13.22 -12.29 16.04
C GLU A 261 -14.47 -12.94 16.63
N LEU A 262 -14.93 -12.41 17.75
CA LEU A 262 -15.96 -13.04 18.57
C LEU A 262 -17.30 -12.33 18.37
N ASP A 263 -18.32 -13.10 18.04
CA ASP A 263 -19.70 -12.65 17.89
C ASP A 263 -20.59 -13.28 18.96
N LEU A 264 -21.45 -12.46 19.58
CA LEU A 264 -22.29 -12.86 20.70
C LEU A 264 -23.73 -13.04 20.23
N ILE A 265 -24.23 -14.27 20.30
CA ILE A 265 -25.63 -14.58 19.99
C ILE A 265 -26.43 -14.57 21.28
N VAL A 266 -27.27 -13.55 21.46
CA VAL A 266 -28.04 -13.38 22.69
C VAL A 266 -29.41 -14.04 22.54
N LEU A 267 -29.73 -14.99 23.41
CA LEU A 267 -30.97 -15.76 23.40
C LEU A 267 -31.67 -15.65 24.76
N ASP A 268 -32.91 -15.14 24.74
CA ASP A 268 -33.72 -15.00 25.95
C ASP A 268 -34.32 -16.34 26.38
N THR A 269 -34.07 -16.75 27.62
CA THR A 269 -34.63 -17.97 28.21
C THR A 269 -35.93 -17.72 28.99
N GLU A 270 -36.39 -16.47 29.08
CA GLU A 270 -37.68 -16.09 29.72
C GLU A 270 -37.80 -16.52 31.19
N SER A 271 -36.66 -16.79 31.84
CA SER A 271 -36.61 -17.40 33.19
C SER A 271 -37.28 -18.78 33.29
N ASP A 272 -37.42 -19.49 32.16
CA ASP A 272 -38.08 -20.79 32.06
C ASP A 272 -37.12 -21.90 31.55
N ALA A 273 -37.27 -23.11 32.08
CA ALA A 273 -36.41 -24.23 31.72
C ALA A 273 -36.73 -24.81 30.33
N ILE A 274 -38.00 -24.81 29.91
CA ILE A 274 -38.42 -25.32 28.60
C ILE A 274 -37.95 -24.35 27.52
N SER A 275 -38.13 -23.04 27.72
CA SER A 275 -37.61 -22.00 26.83
C SER A 275 -36.08 -22.09 26.73
N ALA A 276 -35.36 -22.27 27.85
CA ALA A 276 -33.91 -22.46 27.84
C ALA A 276 -33.46 -23.66 26.97
N VAL A 277 -34.13 -24.81 27.05
CA VAL A 277 -33.84 -25.99 26.21
C VAL A 277 -34.07 -25.68 24.73
N LYS A 278 -35.19 -25.03 24.40
CA LYS A 278 -35.49 -24.62 23.02
C LYS A 278 -34.42 -23.68 22.47
N GLN A 279 -33.97 -22.70 23.24
CA GLN A 279 -32.90 -21.80 22.81
C GLN A 279 -31.57 -22.51 22.66
N ALA A 280 -31.25 -23.47 23.53
CA ALA A 280 -30.04 -24.29 23.40
C ALA A 280 -30.05 -25.11 22.09
N GLN A 281 -31.18 -25.73 21.75
CA GLN A 281 -31.35 -26.47 20.50
C GLN A 281 -31.16 -25.56 19.27
N ASN A 282 -31.67 -24.33 19.32
CA ASN A 282 -31.43 -23.35 18.26
C ASN A 282 -29.95 -22.94 18.18
N ALA A 283 -29.32 -22.72 19.33
CA ALA A 283 -27.92 -22.29 19.41
C ALA A 283 -26.97 -23.31 18.79
N VAL A 284 -27.09 -24.60 19.14
CA VAL A 284 -26.17 -25.65 18.67
C VAL A 284 -26.19 -25.86 17.15
N MET A 285 -27.22 -25.37 16.46
CA MET A 285 -27.32 -25.39 14.99
C MET A 285 -26.58 -24.20 14.32
N ILE A 286 -26.10 -23.22 15.09
CA ILE A 286 -25.42 -22.05 14.56
C ILE A 286 -24.01 -22.42 14.12
N LYS A 287 -23.72 -22.17 12.84
CA LYS A 287 -22.37 -22.35 12.28
C LYS A 287 -21.34 -21.52 13.05
N ASP A 288 -20.19 -22.14 13.32
CA ASP A 288 -19.05 -21.56 14.03
C ASP A 288 -19.34 -21.20 15.51
N LEU A 289 -20.40 -21.79 16.11
CA LEU A 289 -20.61 -21.75 17.56
C LEU A 289 -19.54 -22.60 18.27
N ILE A 290 -18.88 -22.00 19.26
CA ILE A 290 -17.81 -22.68 20.02
C ILE A 290 -18.16 -22.90 21.50
N ALA A 291 -19.16 -22.19 22.04
CA ALA A 291 -19.58 -22.31 23.44
C ALA A 291 -20.96 -21.70 23.68
N ILE A 292 -21.57 -22.13 24.79
CA ILE A 292 -22.75 -21.52 25.40
C ILE A 292 -22.38 -20.97 26.78
N ILE A 293 -22.83 -19.75 27.11
CA ILE A 293 -22.75 -19.18 28.45
C ILE A 293 -24.18 -19.04 29.01
N GLY A 294 -24.38 -19.49 30.24
CA GLY A 294 -25.69 -19.72 30.85
C GLY A 294 -26.11 -21.19 30.72
N PRO A 295 -27.34 -21.54 31.13
CA PRO A 295 -28.32 -20.70 31.83
C PRO A 295 -27.91 -20.28 33.25
N LEU A 296 -28.62 -19.32 33.83
CA LEU A 296 -28.34 -18.77 35.17
C LEU A 296 -28.94 -19.61 36.30
N SER A 297 -30.13 -20.18 36.09
CA SER A 297 -30.80 -20.99 37.11
C SER A 297 -30.30 -22.43 37.05
N SER A 298 -30.20 -23.09 38.20
CA SER A 298 -29.82 -24.51 38.27
C SER A 298 -30.81 -25.40 37.50
N ALA A 299 -32.11 -25.12 37.58
CA ALA A 299 -33.13 -25.89 36.88
C ALA A 299 -32.95 -25.82 35.35
N SER A 300 -32.76 -24.62 34.81
CA SER A 300 -32.51 -24.43 33.38
C SER A 300 -31.16 -25.05 32.96
N ALA A 301 -30.12 -24.92 33.78
CA ALA A 301 -28.80 -25.48 33.47
C ALA A 301 -28.80 -27.01 33.44
N ILE A 302 -29.48 -27.67 34.38
CA ILE A 302 -29.68 -29.12 34.37
C ILE A 302 -30.45 -29.54 33.11
N ALA A 303 -31.51 -28.81 32.74
CA ALA A 303 -32.32 -29.13 31.57
C ALA A 303 -31.54 -28.96 30.24
N VAL A 304 -30.65 -27.97 30.15
CA VAL A 304 -29.85 -27.69 28.94
C VAL A 304 -28.63 -28.61 28.80
N ALA A 305 -28.08 -29.13 29.91
CA ALA A 305 -26.85 -29.92 29.91
C ALA A 305 -26.82 -31.10 28.92
N PRO A 306 -27.90 -31.90 28.73
CA PRO A 306 -27.93 -32.96 27.71
C PRO A 306 -27.75 -32.44 26.28
N VAL A 307 -28.39 -31.31 25.93
CA VAL A 307 -28.30 -30.71 24.58
C VAL A 307 -26.85 -30.33 24.25
N CYS A 308 -26.16 -29.68 25.19
CA CYS A 308 -24.76 -29.28 25.05
C CYS A 308 -23.83 -30.51 24.98
N THR A 309 -24.12 -31.55 25.75
CA THR A 309 -23.35 -32.80 25.77
C THR A 309 -23.45 -33.54 24.45
N ASP A 310 -24.66 -33.74 23.92
CA ASP A 310 -24.90 -34.46 22.67
C ASP A 310 -24.20 -33.78 21.48
N HIS A 311 -24.14 -32.45 21.48
CA HIS A 311 -23.52 -31.65 20.43
C HIS A 311 -22.06 -31.31 20.71
N LYS A 312 -21.50 -31.76 21.83
CA LYS A 312 -20.11 -31.48 22.25
C LYS A 312 -19.77 -29.98 22.29
N ILE A 313 -20.73 -29.17 22.69
CA ILE A 313 -20.57 -27.72 22.85
C ILE A 313 -20.35 -27.41 24.34
N PRO A 314 -19.21 -26.84 24.72
CA PRO A 314 -18.97 -26.41 26.09
C PRO A 314 -20.03 -25.42 26.58
N MET A 315 -20.60 -25.70 27.75
CA MET A 315 -21.54 -24.83 28.46
C MET A 315 -20.91 -24.32 29.75
N ILE A 316 -20.88 -23.00 29.93
CA ILE A 316 -20.41 -22.36 31.15
C ILE A 316 -21.60 -21.75 31.87
N THR A 317 -21.97 -22.28 33.03
CA THR A 317 -23.02 -21.70 33.87
C THR A 317 -22.41 -20.84 34.98
N PRO A 318 -22.60 -19.51 34.95
CA PRO A 318 -21.90 -18.59 35.85
C PRO A 318 -22.50 -18.56 37.27
N THR A 319 -23.79 -18.86 37.40
CA THR A 319 -24.54 -18.65 38.66
C THR A 319 -25.26 -19.88 39.17
N ALA A 320 -25.34 -20.99 38.41
CA ALA A 320 -25.97 -22.21 38.89
C ALA A 320 -25.11 -22.93 39.94
N THR A 321 -25.74 -23.26 41.07
CA THR A 321 -25.08 -23.81 42.25
C THR A 321 -25.51 -25.24 42.59
N ALA A 322 -26.33 -25.89 41.74
CA ALA A 322 -26.75 -27.26 41.98
C ALA A 322 -25.52 -28.20 42.11
N PRO A 323 -25.45 -29.01 43.17
CA PRO A 323 -24.42 -30.04 43.30
C PRO A 323 -24.49 -31.04 42.14
N GLY A 324 -23.35 -31.51 41.68
CA GLY A 324 -23.21 -32.53 40.63
C GLY A 324 -23.46 -32.03 39.20
N LEU A 325 -23.78 -30.75 39.00
CA LEU A 325 -24.10 -30.21 37.68
C LEU A 325 -22.89 -30.25 36.71
N ALA A 326 -21.69 -29.90 37.17
CA ALA A 326 -20.47 -30.10 36.39
C ALA A 326 -20.14 -31.59 36.15
N GLY A 327 -20.63 -32.48 37.01
CA GLY A 327 -20.47 -33.93 36.88
C GLY A 327 -21.38 -34.57 35.82
N ILE A 328 -22.32 -33.82 35.23
CA ILE A 328 -23.21 -34.35 34.18
C ILE A 328 -22.43 -34.74 32.92
N SER A 329 -21.39 -33.98 32.56
CA SER A 329 -20.62 -34.17 31.34
C SER A 329 -19.36 -33.31 31.31
N GLU A 330 -18.32 -33.76 30.60
CA GLU A 330 -17.06 -33.01 30.39
C GLU A 330 -17.25 -31.66 29.66
N TYR A 331 -18.42 -31.46 29.05
CA TYR A 331 -18.78 -30.21 28.38
C TYR A 331 -19.46 -29.20 29.31
N ILE A 332 -19.66 -29.50 30.60
CA ILE A 332 -20.42 -28.66 31.53
C ILE A 332 -19.50 -28.07 32.61
N PHE A 333 -19.42 -26.74 32.65
CA PHE A 333 -18.53 -26.01 33.56
C PHE A 333 -19.33 -25.08 34.47
N GLN A 334 -19.14 -25.22 35.78
CA GLN A 334 -19.70 -24.32 36.79
C GLN A 334 -18.63 -23.36 37.31
N ILE A 335 -18.91 -22.05 37.28
CA ILE A 335 -18.01 -21.05 37.88
C ILE A 335 -18.19 -21.03 39.41
N ASN A 336 -19.40 -21.31 39.90
CA ASN A 336 -19.76 -21.27 41.32
C ASN A 336 -20.17 -22.66 41.85
N SER A 337 -19.28 -23.65 41.77
CA SER A 337 -19.53 -24.95 42.40
C SER A 337 -19.57 -24.83 43.93
N GLY A 338 -20.45 -25.63 44.57
CA GLY A 338 -20.60 -25.68 46.02
C GLY A 338 -19.29 -26.08 46.72
N ILE A 339 -19.14 -25.69 47.99
CA ILE A 339 -17.92 -25.89 48.80
C ILE A 339 -17.43 -27.36 48.80
N SER A 340 -18.34 -28.33 48.63
CA SER A 340 -18.03 -29.76 48.57
C SER A 340 -17.29 -30.22 47.30
N GLU A 341 -17.35 -29.48 46.20
CA GLU A 341 -16.75 -29.87 44.90
C GLU A 341 -15.43 -29.15 44.59
N ARG A 342 -15.11 -28.06 45.30
CA ARG A 342 -13.83 -27.34 45.13
C ARG A 342 -12.60 -28.18 45.51
N GLY A 343 -12.78 -29.25 46.29
CA GLY A 343 -11.71 -30.17 46.67
C GLY A 343 -11.40 -31.27 45.65
N TYR A 344 -12.26 -31.51 44.65
CA TYR A 344 -12.13 -32.68 43.76
C TYR A 344 -11.47 -32.37 42.40
N ASN A 345 -11.53 -31.12 41.93
CA ASN A 345 -11.02 -30.72 40.60
C ASN A 345 -9.58 -30.17 40.63
N ILE A 346 -8.77 -30.55 41.61
CA ILE A 346 -7.33 -30.21 41.71
C ILE A 346 -6.42 -31.44 41.55
N GLY A 347 -6.96 -32.56 41.04
CA GLY A 347 -6.21 -33.79 40.76
C GLY A 347 -5.78 -33.91 39.31
#